data_AF-A0AAD9G4G3-F1
#
_entry.id   AF-A0AAD9G4G3-F1
#
_cell.length_a   1.000
_cell.length_b   1.000
_cell.length_c   1.000
_cell.angle_alpha   90.00
_cell.angle_beta   90.00
_cell.angle_gamma   90.00
#
_symmetry.space_group_name_H-M   'P 1'
#
loop_
_entity.id
_entity.type
_entity.pdbx_description
1 polymer ?
#
loop_
_entity_poly.entity_id
_entity_poly.type
_entity_poly.pdbx_seq_one_letter_code
_entity_poly.pdbx_strand_id
1 'polypeptide(L)'
;MQELPEEMAKNYAMVVPRQENIDISLLQKRILAEGQELWDPKNQKDNVPVRRAGHDTWGIGKVVFVFCDDYLKNVFTFPWFHSWQKELTPIFEQIDIPVNRIVRCILASMPPGADIPVHHDTGSWVHFTHRMHIPVFTSPDIDFMVGPNDQSMQKYELKQGNLYELNNISRHRVKNNWDQHRVHMIFDYVDEDFPLNTMDLKQGTTVWQTRRSVDLSTDYGKRVPPSFVVIGAQKAGTTSLYDYILQHDLVWPAKRKETHYFDWRWNKELPDPSTPEGAKKHLRYYEDTYLERKILYRFPSLMSGEATPSYMLGGKTVINRMKHVIPHCRKILAIMRNPVERAYSHYSMTADEEGSEQQKLNRGHRHLRGRSFEQLVDDEIKELSKLGVHPDMDFEEFDEKVMRQRVEFDHGAHSFVARGLYALQLAGWIEAYGKENVLLLTLDEFKTTDNLHVRWTVAFVALFLLTCFGCILQTTMDKVFNFLDLPYHRIKDTSAKNTRKYDPIDDSVRAKLTAFYAPYNEKLYALLGRDIGW
;
A
#
# COMPACT_ATOMS: atom_id res chain seq x y z
N MET A 1 -10.89 -10.82 5.54
CA MET A 1 -11.17 -11.68 4.36
C MET A 1 -12.13 -12.75 4.85
N GLN A 2 -13.22 -12.94 4.12
CA GLN A 2 -14.35 -13.79 4.53
C GLN A 2 -13.96 -15.26 4.51
N GLU A 3 -14.50 -16.00 5.46
CA GLU A 3 -14.56 -17.47 5.47
C GLU A 3 -15.11 -17.97 4.14
N LEU A 4 -14.70 -19.18 3.73
CA LEU A 4 -15.37 -19.86 2.62
C LEU A 4 -16.86 -19.96 2.95
N PRO A 5 -17.77 -19.43 2.12
CA PRO A 5 -19.20 -19.61 2.34
C PRO A 5 -19.51 -21.10 2.49
N GLU A 6 -20.28 -21.47 3.52
CA GLU A 6 -20.53 -22.88 3.86
C GLU A 6 -21.04 -23.71 2.67
N GLU A 7 -21.78 -23.09 1.75
CA GLU A 7 -22.27 -23.74 0.52
C GLU A 7 -21.15 -24.07 -0.48
N MET A 8 -20.13 -23.22 -0.64
CA MET A 8 -18.95 -23.56 -1.45
C MET A 8 -18.10 -24.60 -0.75
N ALA A 9 -17.94 -24.48 0.56
CA ALA A 9 -17.12 -25.39 1.36
C ALA A 9 -17.56 -26.87 1.28
N LYS A 10 -18.86 -27.15 1.10
CA LYS A 10 -19.39 -28.50 0.95
C LYS A 10 -18.94 -29.22 -0.32
N ASN A 11 -18.50 -28.49 -1.35
CA ASN A 11 -18.22 -29.03 -2.68
C ASN A 11 -16.72 -29.16 -3.00
N TYR A 12 -15.82 -28.66 -2.14
CA TYR A 12 -14.38 -28.76 -2.37
C TYR A 12 -13.72 -29.66 -1.33
N ALA A 13 -12.92 -30.62 -1.79
CA ALA A 13 -12.07 -31.40 -0.91
C ALA A 13 -11.03 -30.50 -0.24
N MET A 14 -10.90 -30.61 1.08
CA MET A 14 -9.94 -29.79 1.85
C MET A 14 -8.53 -30.39 1.81
N VAL A 15 -8.44 -31.72 1.78
CA VAL A 15 -7.19 -32.48 1.61
C VAL A 15 -7.42 -33.54 0.55
N VAL A 16 -6.56 -33.58 -0.46
CA VAL A 16 -6.64 -34.53 -1.58
C VAL A 16 -5.39 -35.39 -1.63
N PRO A 17 -5.47 -36.71 -1.44
CA PRO A 17 -4.36 -37.62 -1.73
C PRO A 17 -4.03 -37.56 -3.23
N ARG A 18 -2.76 -37.32 -3.56
CA ARG A 18 -2.29 -37.20 -4.95
C ARG A 18 -1.51 -38.43 -5.41
N GLN A 19 -0.63 -38.95 -4.55
CA GLN A 19 0.23 -40.08 -4.87
C GLN A 19 0.64 -40.82 -3.59
N GLU A 20 0.86 -42.12 -3.69
CA GLU A 20 1.32 -42.96 -2.58
C GLU A 20 2.71 -43.55 -2.86
N ASN A 21 3.42 -43.95 -1.81
CA ASN A 21 4.70 -44.68 -1.89
C ASN A 21 5.83 -43.91 -2.58
N ILE A 22 5.97 -42.63 -2.25
CA ILE A 22 7.12 -41.81 -2.65
C ILE A 22 8.36 -42.26 -1.88
N ASP A 23 9.46 -42.50 -2.59
CA ASP A 23 10.73 -42.88 -1.97
C ASP A 23 11.37 -41.67 -1.30
N ILE A 24 11.18 -41.59 0.01
CA ILE A 24 11.75 -40.57 0.89
C ILE A 24 12.95 -41.11 1.69
N SER A 25 13.48 -42.29 1.36
CA SER A 25 14.49 -42.99 2.16
C SER A 25 15.80 -42.20 2.32
N LEU A 26 16.25 -41.54 1.25
CA LEU A 26 17.43 -40.67 1.29
C LEU A 26 17.23 -39.45 2.19
N LEU A 27 16.06 -38.82 2.08
CA LEU A 27 15.68 -37.67 2.90
C LEU A 27 15.63 -38.07 4.39
N GLN A 28 15.00 -39.20 4.70
CA GLN A 28 14.93 -39.73 6.07
C GLN A 28 16.31 -40.05 6.64
N LYS A 29 17.15 -40.72 5.85
CA LYS A 29 18.53 -41.07 6.26
C LYS A 29 19.33 -39.82 6.62
N ARG A 30 19.21 -38.75 5.82
CA ARG A 30 19.91 -37.49 6.08
C ARG A 30 19.39 -36.81 7.34
N ILE A 31 18.07 -36.68 7.50
CA ILE A 31 17.47 -36.06 8.69
C ILE A 31 17.88 -36.79 9.98
N LEU A 32 17.88 -38.13 9.97
CA LEU A 32 18.31 -38.94 11.12
C LEU A 32 19.81 -38.77 11.41
N ALA A 33 20.65 -38.64 10.38
CA ALA A 33 22.09 -38.45 10.53
C ALA A 33 22.46 -37.07 11.11
N GLU A 34 21.75 -36.00 10.72
CA GLU A 34 21.99 -34.65 11.24
C GLU A 34 21.33 -34.42 12.62
N GLY A 35 20.29 -35.19 12.95
CA GLY A 35 19.65 -35.19 14.27
C GLY A 35 18.96 -33.86 14.60
N GLN A 36 18.94 -33.49 15.88
CA GLN A 36 18.26 -32.28 16.34
C GLN A 36 19.00 -30.99 15.98
N GLU A 37 20.32 -31.05 15.80
CA GLU A 37 21.14 -29.90 15.45
C GLU A 37 20.76 -29.28 14.10
N LEU A 38 20.16 -30.08 13.19
CA LEU A 38 19.59 -29.63 11.91
C LEU A 38 18.60 -28.47 12.07
N TRP A 39 17.81 -28.50 13.15
CA TRP A 39 16.68 -27.60 13.35
C TRP A 39 17.05 -26.31 14.07
N ASP A 40 18.24 -26.23 14.70
CA ASP A 40 18.69 -25.02 15.38
C ASP A 40 19.16 -23.98 14.34
N PRO A 41 18.53 -22.79 14.27
CA PRO A 41 18.94 -21.73 13.35
C PRO A 41 20.41 -21.30 13.50
N LYS A 42 21.03 -21.50 14.68
CA LYS A 42 22.46 -21.20 14.91
C LYS A 42 23.40 -22.14 14.17
N ASN A 43 22.94 -23.34 13.83
CA ASN A 43 23.72 -24.36 13.14
C ASN A 43 23.53 -24.32 11.62
N GLN A 44 22.48 -23.66 11.14
CA GLN A 44 22.22 -23.45 9.71
C GLN A 44 23.08 -22.32 9.11
N LYS A 45 24.36 -22.22 9.48
CA LYS A 45 25.26 -21.10 9.10
C LYS A 45 25.55 -21.03 7.59
N ASP A 46 25.54 -22.18 6.94
CA ASP A 46 25.73 -22.29 5.50
C ASP A 46 24.41 -22.12 4.72
N ASN A 47 23.30 -21.95 5.45
CA ASN A 47 22.02 -21.54 4.91
C ASN A 47 21.73 -20.07 5.27
N VAL A 48 20.66 -19.52 4.69
CA VAL A 48 20.23 -18.15 5.00
C VAL A 48 19.14 -18.18 6.08
N PRO A 49 19.34 -17.53 7.25
CA PRO A 49 18.32 -17.50 8.29
C PRO A 49 17.16 -16.57 7.90
N VAL A 50 15.94 -17.10 7.91
CA VAL A 50 14.71 -16.29 7.77
C VAL A 50 14.16 -15.95 9.15
N ARG A 51 14.32 -14.68 9.58
CA ARG A 51 13.80 -14.20 10.87
C ARG A 51 12.33 -13.84 10.74
N ARG A 52 11.43 -14.56 11.44
CA ARG A 52 9.97 -14.31 11.47
C ARG A 52 9.51 -13.96 12.88
N ALA A 53 8.74 -12.88 13.05
CA ALA A 53 8.29 -12.44 14.37
C ALA A 53 7.20 -13.31 15.04
N GLY A 54 6.67 -14.37 14.39
CA GLY A 54 5.53 -15.13 14.92
C GLY A 54 5.62 -16.66 14.87
N HIS A 55 6.18 -17.25 13.81
CA HIS A 55 6.30 -18.73 13.71
C HIS A 55 7.42 -19.28 14.63
N ASP A 56 8.42 -18.45 14.91
CA ASP A 56 9.55 -18.83 15.77
C ASP A 56 9.11 -18.96 17.25
N THR A 57 7.90 -18.49 17.60
CA THR A 57 7.33 -18.57 18.95
C THR A 57 6.78 -19.95 19.31
N TRP A 58 6.47 -20.80 18.32
CA TRP A 58 5.86 -22.13 18.55
C TRP A 58 6.89 -23.27 18.68
N GLY A 59 8.18 -22.97 18.65
CA GLY A 59 9.24 -23.98 18.80
C GLY A 59 9.32 -24.99 17.64
N ILE A 60 8.76 -24.66 16.47
CA ILE A 60 8.81 -25.50 15.28
C ILE A 60 10.16 -25.32 14.59
N GLY A 61 10.91 -26.42 14.44
CA GLY A 61 12.14 -26.47 13.67
C GLY A 61 11.84 -26.37 12.18
N LYS A 62 12.67 -25.65 11.42
CA LYS A 62 12.49 -25.54 9.97
C LYS A 62 13.79 -25.50 9.20
N VAL A 63 13.79 -26.09 8.02
CA VAL A 63 14.82 -25.93 6.99
C VAL A 63 14.15 -25.31 5.78
N VAL A 64 14.71 -24.22 5.26
CA VAL A 64 14.18 -23.53 4.09
C VAL A 64 15.07 -23.78 2.89
N PHE A 65 14.46 -24.28 1.82
CA PHE A 65 15.12 -24.54 0.54
C PHE A 65 14.71 -23.53 -0.52
N VAL A 66 13.42 -23.25 -0.63
CA VAL A 66 12.87 -22.24 -1.54
C VAL A 66 11.84 -21.43 -0.77
N PHE A 67 11.80 -20.12 -0.99
CA PHE A 67 10.82 -19.26 -0.34
C PHE A 67 10.42 -18.10 -1.26
N CYS A 68 9.14 -17.78 -1.33
CA CYS A 68 8.65 -16.59 -2.01
C CYS A 68 8.11 -15.56 -1.01
N ASP A 69 8.16 -14.28 -1.40
CA ASP A 69 7.44 -13.24 -0.66
C ASP A 69 5.91 -13.44 -0.71
N ASP A 70 5.15 -12.75 0.15
CA ASP A 70 3.71 -13.00 0.25
C ASP A 70 2.95 -12.55 -1.00
N TYR A 71 3.54 -11.68 -1.84
CA TYR A 71 2.97 -11.24 -3.11
C TYR A 71 3.37 -12.13 -4.30
N LEU A 72 4.18 -13.17 -4.06
CA LEU A 72 4.75 -14.03 -5.10
C LEU A 72 5.56 -13.25 -6.15
N LYS A 73 6.13 -12.11 -5.76
CA LYS A 73 6.90 -11.24 -6.67
C LYS A 73 8.31 -11.76 -6.90
N ASN A 74 8.92 -12.32 -5.87
CA ASN A 74 10.26 -12.93 -5.95
C ASN A 74 10.25 -14.31 -5.30
N VAL A 75 10.96 -15.23 -5.92
CA VAL A 75 11.25 -16.57 -5.41
C VAL A 75 12.73 -16.66 -5.10
N PHE A 76 13.07 -17.08 -3.89
CA PHE A 76 14.45 -17.17 -3.41
C PHE A 76 14.84 -18.63 -3.25
N THR A 77 15.88 -19.05 -3.96
CA THR A 77 16.51 -20.36 -3.81
C THR A 77 17.63 -20.26 -2.79
N PHE A 78 17.56 -21.06 -1.73
CA PHE A 78 18.51 -21.05 -0.62
C PHE A 78 19.70 -21.97 -0.93
N PRO A 79 20.91 -21.71 -0.39
CA PRO A 79 22.09 -22.53 -0.66
C PRO A 79 21.88 -24.03 -0.38
N TRP A 80 21.08 -24.35 0.64
CA TRP A 80 20.80 -25.74 1.00
C TRP A 80 19.91 -26.46 0.00
N PHE A 81 19.19 -25.75 -0.88
CA PHE A 81 18.49 -26.43 -1.97
C PHE A 81 19.46 -27.16 -2.89
N HIS A 82 20.60 -26.53 -3.18
CA HIS A 82 21.66 -27.12 -4.01
C HIS A 82 22.37 -28.27 -3.28
N SER A 83 22.68 -28.12 -1.98
CA SER A 83 23.38 -29.17 -1.22
C SER A 83 22.49 -30.36 -0.84
N TRP A 84 21.17 -30.25 -0.97
CA TRP A 84 20.19 -31.32 -0.72
C TRP A 84 19.59 -31.93 -2.01
N GLN A 85 20.12 -31.59 -3.20
CA GLN A 85 19.59 -32.14 -4.46
C GLN A 85 19.58 -33.67 -4.50
N LYS A 86 20.56 -34.33 -3.89
CA LYS A 86 20.61 -35.80 -3.84
C LYS A 86 19.38 -36.40 -3.15
N GLU A 87 18.86 -35.74 -2.14
CA GLU A 87 17.67 -36.17 -1.41
C GLU A 87 16.37 -35.67 -2.05
N LEU A 88 16.37 -34.47 -2.62
CA LEU A 88 15.16 -33.80 -3.12
C LEU A 88 14.81 -34.15 -4.58
N THR A 89 15.81 -34.27 -5.47
CA THR A 89 15.57 -34.49 -6.91
C THR A 89 14.78 -35.78 -7.18
N PRO A 90 15.11 -36.94 -6.58
CA PRO A 90 14.35 -38.17 -6.83
C PRO A 90 12.86 -38.05 -6.44
N ILE A 91 12.57 -37.28 -5.38
CA ILE A 91 11.20 -37.03 -4.93
C ILE A 91 10.43 -36.21 -5.99
N PHE A 92 11.02 -35.11 -6.45
CA PHE A 92 10.38 -34.25 -7.46
C PHE A 92 10.21 -34.94 -8.82
N GLU A 93 11.17 -35.76 -9.22
CA GLU A 93 11.07 -36.60 -10.42
C GLU A 93 9.94 -37.64 -10.31
N GLN A 94 9.80 -38.28 -9.14
CA GLN A 94 8.77 -39.31 -8.92
C GLN A 94 7.35 -38.73 -8.90
N ILE A 95 7.16 -37.50 -8.42
CA ILE A 95 5.85 -36.84 -8.36
C ILE A 95 5.52 -36.02 -9.61
N ASP A 96 6.43 -35.98 -10.60
CA ASP A 96 6.28 -35.27 -11.86
C ASP A 96 5.97 -33.77 -11.69
N ILE A 97 6.64 -33.11 -10.72
CA ILE A 97 6.53 -31.67 -10.51
C ILE A 97 7.87 -31.01 -10.84
N PRO A 98 7.93 -30.13 -11.87
CA PRO A 98 9.18 -29.49 -12.25
C PRO A 98 9.73 -28.59 -11.15
N VAL A 99 10.99 -28.82 -10.77
CA VAL A 99 11.69 -28.08 -9.70
C VAL A 99 11.69 -26.56 -9.92
N ASN A 100 11.78 -26.12 -11.18
CA ASN A 100 11.78 -24.69 -11.52
C ASN A 100 10.41 -24.00 -11.34
N ARG A 101 9.35 -24.75 -11.00
CA ARG A 101 8.02 -24.22 -10.66
C ARG A 101 7.76 -24.15 -9.15
N ILE A 102 8.68 -24.67 -8.34
CA ILE A 102 8.61 -24.61 -6.88
C ILE A 102 8.87 -23.17 -6.42
N VAL A 103 7.93 -22.63 -5.66
CA VAL A 103 8.00 -21.25 -5.13
C VAL A 103 8.22 -21.22 -3.63
N ARG A 104 7.89 -22.30 -2.94
CA ARG A 104 8.26 -22.54 -1.54
C ARG A 104 8.60 -24.01 -1.36
N CYS A 105 9.60 -24.30 -0.53
CA CYS A 105 9.94 -25.67 -0.15
C CYS A 105 10.66 -25.63 1.19
N ILE A 106 10.08 -26.31 2.19
CA ILE A 106 10.59 -26.36 3.55
C ILE A 106 10.49 -27.77 4.12
N LEU A 107 11.37 -28.10 5.06
CA LEU A 107 11.12 -29.14 6.05
C LEU A 107 10.63 -28.48 7.33
N ALA A 108 9.56 -28.99 7.91
CA ALA A 108 9.02 -28.54 9.18
C ALA A 108 9.06 -29.69 10.20
N SER A 109 9.71 -29.46 11.33
CA SER A 109 9.86 -30.40 12.45
C SER A 109 9.11 -29.89 13.68
N MET A 110 8.17 -30.69 14.16
CA MET A 110 7.29 -30.36 15.26
C MET A 110 7.59 -31.29 16.44
N PRO A 111 8.04 -30.77 17.59
CA PRO A 111 8.42 -31.61 18.73
C PRO A 111 7.19 -32.28 19.38
N PRO A 112 7.41 -33.32 20.22
CA PRO A 112 6.36 -33.95 21.01
C PRO A 112 5.57 -32.92 21.84
N GLY A 113 4.24 -33.06 21.87
CA GLY A 113 3.35 -32.21 22.65
C GLY A 113 3.09 -30.81 22.08
N ALA A 114 3.76 -30.41 20.98
CA ALA A 114 3.50 -29.12 20.35
C ALA A 114 2.05 -29.02 19.83
N ASP A 115 1.50 -27.81 19.85
CA ASP A 115 0.15 -27.49 19.37
C ASP A 115 0.19 -26.22 18.54
N ILE A 116 -0.18 -26.34 17.27
CA ILE A 116 -0.37 -25.21 16.37
C ILE A 116 -1.88 -24.94 16.31
N PRO A 117 -2.37 -23.80 16.83
CA PRO A 117 -3.80 -23.52 16.92
C PRO A 117 -4.44 -23.35 15.54
N VAL A 118 -5.77 -23.25 15.51
CA VAL A 118 -6.53 -23.05 14.27
C VAL A 118 -6.08 -21.76 13.60
N HIS A 119 -5.56 -21.90 12.38
CA HIS A 119 -5.11 -20.79 11.55
C HIS A 119 -5.37 -21.10 10.07
N HIS A 120 -5.05 -20.16 9.21
CA HIS A 120 -4.96 -20.38 7.77
C HIS A 120 -3.69 -19.70 7.28
N ASP A 121 -3.15 -20.17 6.15
CA ASP A 121 -2.02 -19.52 5.51
C ASP A 121 -2.44 -18.13 5.00
N THR A 122 -1.54 -17.15 5.09
CA THR A 122 -1.82 -15.78 4.65
C THR A 122 -0.82 -15.30 3.60
N GLY A 123 -1.27 -14.38 2.74
CA GLY A 123 -0.51 -13.83 1.63
C GLY A 123 -1.21 -14.08 0.30
N SER A 124 -0.86 -13.31 -0.72
CA SER A 124 -1.47 -13.44 -2.06
C SER A 124 -1.06 -14.74 -2.75
N TRP A 125 0.15 -15.24 -2.50
CA TRP A 125 0.67 -16.50 -3.04
C TRP A 125 -0.30 -17.69 -2.83
N VAL A 126 -1.03 -17.71 -1.71
CA VAL A 126 -2.05 -18.72 -1.34
C VAL A 126 -3.04 -18.97 -2.49
N HIS A 127 -3.36 -17.95 -3.29
CA HIS A 127 -4.34 -18.02 -4.37
C HIS A 127 -3.77 -18.50 -5.70
N PHE A 128 -2.46 -18.59 -5.83
CA PHE A 128 -1.78 -18.89 -7.10
C PHE A 128 -0.98 -20.20 -7.04
N THR A 129 -0.92 -20.87 -5.89
CA THR A 129 -0.08 -22.06 -5.70
C THR A 129 -0.89 -23.30 -5.35
N HIS A 130 -0.30 -24.45 -5.62
CA HIS A 130 -0.71 -25.74 -5.08
C HIS A 130 0.16 -26.08 -3.87
N ARG A 131 -0.44 -26.24 -2.69
CA ARG A 131 0.31 -26.62 -1.48
C ARG A 131 0.31 -28.12 -1.28
N MET A 132 1.52 -28.66 -1.32
CA MET A 132 1.78 -30.08 -1.22
C MET A 132 2.46 -30.42 0.12
N HIS A 133 2.05 -31.54 0.70
CA HIS A 133 2.63 -32.12 1.90
C HIS A 133 3.07 -33.54 1.63
N ILE A 134 4.32 -33.84 1.98
CA ILE A 134 4.86 -35.19 2.05
C ILE A 134 5.25 -35.44 3.52
N PRO A 135 4.48 -36.27 4.27
CA PRO A 135 4.85 -36.66 5.62
C PRO A 135 6.11 -37.52 5.60
N VAL A 136 7.17 -37.06 6.29
CA VAL A 136 8.48 -37.73 6.35
C VAL A 136 8.59 -38.61 7.59
N PHE A 137 8.15 -38.08 8.74
CA PHE A 137 7.98 -38.80 10.00
C PHE A 137 6.66 -38.37 10.62
N THR A 138 5.76 -39.32 10.87
CA THR A 138 4.40 -39.06 11.36
C THR A 138 3.83 -40.31 12.06
N SER A 139 2.73 -40.15 12.78
CA SER A 139 2.03 -41.21 13.51
C SER A 139 0.50 -41.02 13.41
N PRO A 140 -0.32 -42.08 13.56
CA PRO A 140 -1.77 -41.94 13.80
C PRO A 140 -2.13 -41.06 15.01
N ASP A 141 -1.19 -40.86 15.94
CA ASP A 141 -1.35 -39.99 17.13
C ASP A 141 -1.34 -38.49 16.80
N ILE A 142 -1.09 -38.12 15.54
CA ILE A 142 -1.14 -36.73 15.11
C ILE A 142 -2.60 -36.28 14.93
N ASP A 143 -2.99 -35.23 15.64
CA ASP A 143 -4.28 -34.57 15.45
C ASP A 143 -4.16 -33.45 14.43
N PHE A 144 -4.12 -33.81 13.15
CA PHE A 144 -4.19 -32.86 12.05
C PHE A 144 -5.64 -32.65 11.64
N MET A 145 -6.15 -31.44 11.85
CA MET A 145 -7.54 -31.08 11.57
C MET A 145 -7.57 -30.03 10.46
N VAL A 146 -8.46 -30.20 9.48
CA VAL A 146 -8.67 -29.25 8.39
C VAL A 146 -10.17 -29.05 8.14
N GLY A 147 -10.59 -27.81 7.92
CA GLY A 147 -11.98 -27.50 7.58
C GLY A 147 -12.14 -26.10 6.98
N PRO A 148 -13.34 -25.80 6.44
CA PRO A 148 -13.64 -24.48 5.89
C PRO A 148 -13.82 -23.42 6.99
N ASN A 149 -14.21 -23.84 8.20
CA ASN A 149 -14.32 -23.00 9.39
C ASN A 149 -13.98 -23.81 10.65
N ASP A 150 -13.85 -23.13 11.79
CA ASP A 150 -13.44 -23.70 13.09
C ASP A 150 -14.41 -24.78 13.60
N GLN A 151 -15.67 -24.75 13.15
CA GLN A 151 -16.74 -25.61 13.66
C GLN A 151 -16.91 -26.90 12.84
N SER A 152 -16.39 -26.95 11.61
CA SER A 152 -16.57 -28.05 10.66
C SER A 152 -15.26 -28.74 10.27
N MET A 153 -14.25 -28.66 11.13
CA MET A 153 -12.96 -29.30 10.90
C MET A 153 -13.04 -30.82 11.04
N GLN A 154 -12.37 -31.53 10.13
CA GLN A 154 -12.26 -32.99 10.14
C GLN A 154 -10.81 -33.43 10.38
N LYS A 155 -10.62 -34.58 11.02
CA LYS A 155 -9.31 -35.17 11.24
C LYS A 155 -8.83 -35.85 9.96
N TYR A 156 -7.57 -35.61 9.57
CA TYR A 156 -6.92 -36.25 8.44
C TYR A 156 -5.65 -36.98 8.90
N GLU A 157 -5.57 -38.27 8.61
CA GLU A 157 -4.35 -39.06 8.81
C GLU A 157 -3.50 -38.97 7.54
N LEU A 158 -2.35 -38.29 7.65
CA LEU A 158 -1.38 -38.19 6.56
C LEU A 158 -0.31 -39.27 6.75
N LYS A 159 -0.26 -40.24 5.84
CA LYS A 159 0.65 -41.38 5.91
C LYS A 159 2.03 -41.02 5.38
N GLN A 160 3.06 -41.60 6.00
CA GLN A 160 4.44 -41.42 5.59
C GLN A 160 4.65 -41.79 4.12
N GLY A 161 5.38 -40.95 3.37
CA GLY A 161 5.68 -41.19 1.95
C GLY A 161 4.51 -40.99 0.99
N ASN A 162 3.35 -40.50 1.45
CA ASN A 162 2.24 -40.13 0.58
C ASN A 162 2.23 -38.62 0.31
N LEU A 163 1.83 -38.21 -0.89
CA LEU A 163 1.64 -36.82 -1.29
C LEU A 163 0.19 -36.41 -1.10
N TYR A 164 -0.02 -35.30 -0.40
CA TYR A 164 -1.33 -34.69 -0.19
C TYR A 164 -1.32 -33.24 -0.64
N GLU A 165 -2.35 -32.83 -1.36
CA GLU A 165 -2.62 -31.43 -1.63
C GLU A 165 -3.58 -30.88 -0.58
N LEU A 166 -3.23 -29.74 0.00
CA LEU A 166 -4.05 -29.01 0.96
C LEU A 166 -4.69 -27.81 0.25
N ASN A 167 -5.97 -27.59 0.49
CA ASN A 167 -6.62 -26.37 0.05
C ASN A 167 -6.07 -25.16 0.84
N ASN A 168 -5.37 -24.25 0.16
CA ASN A 168 -4.61 -23.16 0.78
C ASN A 168 -5.45 -22.16 1.61
N ILE A 169 -6.73 -22.02 1.30
CA ILE A 169 -7.65 -21.12 2.01
C ILE A 169 -8.37 -21.82 3.17
N SER A 170 -8.18 -23.12 3.34
CA SER A 170 -8.77 -23.88 4.45
C SER A 170 -8.14 -23.55 5.79
N ARG A 171 -8.95 -23.60 6.85
CA ARG A 171 -8.46 -23.50 8.22
C ARG A 171 -7.90 -24.84 8.65
N HIS A 172 -6.78 -24.81 9.38
CA HIS A 172 -6.11 -26.00 9.83
C HIS A 172 -5.46 -25.81 11.20
N ARG A 173 -5.32 -26.92 11.94
CA ARG A 173 -4.54 -27.02 13.18
C ARG A 173 -3.82 -28.36 13.22
N VAL A 174 -2.72 -28.42 13.95
CA VAL A 174 -2.00 -29.68 14.16
C VAL A 174 -1.55 -29.76 15.61
N LYS A 175 -1.79 -30.90 16.25
CA LYS A 175 -1.20 -31.24 17.54
C LYS A 175 -0.43 -32.54 17.43
N ASN A 176 0.79 -32.54 17.94
CA ASN A 176 1.64 -33.71 17.97
C ASN A 176 1.46 -34.44 19.30
N ASN A 177 0.55 -35.43 19.37
CA ASN A 177 0.42 -36.28 20.55
C ASN A 177 1.38 -37.49 20.53
N TRP A 178 2.24 -37.59 19.51
CA TRP A 178 3.27 -38.61 19.44
C TRP A 178 4.46 -38.24 20.33
N ASP A 179 5.23 -39.24 20.75
CA ASP A 179 6.44 -39.09 21.58
C ASP A 179 7.70 -38.76 20.77
N GLN A 180 7.58 -38.64 19.44
CA GLN A 180 8.66 -38.26 18.54
C GLN A 180 8.36 -36.98 17.76
N HIS A 181 9.40 -36.45 17.10
CA HIS A 181 9.25 -35.30 16.22
C HIS A 181 8.47 -35.68 14.96
N ARG A 182 7.40 -34.92 14.66
CA ARG A 182 6.71 -35.00 13.37
C ARG A 182 7.44 -34.14 12.35
N VAL A 183 7.84 -34.72 11.22
CA VAL A 183 8.53 -34.00 10.15
C VAL A 183 7.76 -34.10 8.84
N HIS A 184 7.50 -32.95 8.21
CA HIS A 184 6.87 -32.86 6.89
C HIS A 184 7.77 -32.08 5.94
N MET A 185 7.87 -32.55 4.70
CA MET A 185 8.28 -31.72 3.57
C MET A 185 7.03 -31.02 3.04
N ILE A 186 7.06 -29.70 3.02
CA ILE A 186 5.96 -28.86 2.55
C ILE A 186 6.50 -28.00 1.43
N PHE A 187 5.84 -28.03 0.27
CA PHE A 187 6.22 -27.19 -0.85
C PHE A 187 4.99 -26.63 -1.56
N ASP A 188 5.20 -25.49 -2.20
CA ASP A 188 4.21 -24.80 -3.01
C ASP A 188 4.77 -24.67 -4.42
N TYR A 189 3.95 -24.94 -5.44
CA TYR A 189 4.31 -24.72 -6.84
C TYR A 189 3.19 -24.01 -7.60
N VAL A 190 3.54 -23.45 -8.75
CA VAL A 190 2.63 -22.72 -9.64
C VAL A 190 2.50 -23.42 -11.00
N ASP A 191 1.37 -23.25 -11.68
CA ASP A 191 1.14 -23.74 -13.04
C ASP A 191 2.18 -23.21 -14.04
N GLU A 192 2.47 -23.94 -15.12
CA GLU A 192 3.58 -23.66 -16.05
C GLU A 192 3.60 -22.23 -16.62
N ASP A 193 2.44 -21.64 -16.85
CA ASP A 193 2.26 -20.32 -17.47
C ASP A 193 2.46 -19.15 -16.49
N PHE A 194 2.51 -19.41 -15.18
CA PHE A 194 2.69 -18.35 -14.19
C PHE A 194 4.11 -17.72 -14.30
N PRO A 195 4.23 -16.39 -14.41
CA PRO A 195 5.54 -15.74 -14.51
C PRO A 195 6.28 -15.78 -13.16
N LEU A 196 7.54 -16.24 -13.17
CA LEU A 196 8.39 -16.28 -11.96
C LEU A 196 9.63 -15.42 -12.11
N ASN A 197 10.01 -14.77 -11.00
CA ASN A 197 11.28 -14.07 -10.86
C ASN A 197 12.10 -14.76 -9.76
N THR A 198 12.98 -15.66 -10.16
CA THR A 198 13.76 -16.51 -9.25
C THR A 198 15.16 -15.96 -9.02
N MET A 199 15.63 -16.03 -7.78
CA MET A 199 16.94 -15.53 -7.35
C MET A 199 17.66 -16.57 -6.50
N ASP A 200 18.89 -16.93 -6.88
CA ASP A 200 19.77 -17.73 -6.02
C ASP A 200 20.42 -16.87 -4.93
N LEU A 201 20.16 -17.23 -3.67
CA LEU A 201 20.81 -16.63 -2.53
C LEU A 201 22.22 -17.18 -2.37
N LYS A 202 23.17 -16.28 -2.07
CA LYS A 202 24.56 -16.67 -1.76
C LYS A 202 24.71 -16.89 -0.26
N GLN A 203 25.60 -17.79 0.13
CA GLN A 203 26.02 -17.96 1.52
C GLN A 203 26.44 -16.61 2.12
N GLY A 204 26.02 -16.33 3.36
CA GLY A 204 26.26 -15.04 4.03
C GLY A 204 25.27 -13.93 3.68
N THR A 205 24.38 -14.11 2.70
CA THR A 205 23.26 -13.18 2.47
C THR A 205 22.32 -13.20 3.67
N THR A 206 21.92 -12.02 4.17
CA THR A 206 20.86 -11.94 5.17
C THR A 206 19.57 -11.53 4.50
N VAL A 207 18.49 -12.24 4.79
CA VAL A 207 17.16 -11.99 4.23
C VAL A 207 16.25 -11.47 5.32
N TRP A 208 15.58 -10.35 5.06
CA TRP A 208 14.64 -9.71 5.97
C TRP A 208 13.23 -9.89 5.46
N GLN A 209 12.39 -10.63 6.21
CA GLN A 209 10.97 -10.58 5.94
C GLN A 209 10.39 -9.29 6.52
N THR A 210 9.78 -8.48 5.64
CA THR A 210 9.11 -7.23 5.98
C THR A 210 7.60 -7.44 6.00
N ARG A 211 6.80 -6.36 5.90
CA ARG A 211 5.34 -6.43 5.85
C ARG A 211 4.87 -7.02 4.52
N ARG A 212 4.84 -8.36 4.42
CA ARG A 212 4.49 -9.15 3.22
C ARG A 212 5.58 -9.28 2.14
N SER A 213 6.67 -8.54 2.21
CA SER A 213 7.79 -8.67 1.27
C SER A 213 9.02 -9.29 1.92
N VAL A 214 10.02 -9.58 1.10
CA VAL A 214 11.35 -10.03 1.51
C VAL A 214 12.39 -9.09 0.90
N ASP A 215 13.28 -8.56 1.72
CA ASP A 215 14.38 -7.68 1.31
C ASP A 215 15.73 -8.33 1.60
N LEU A 216 16.69 -8.22 0.67
CA LEU A 216 18.05 -8.66 0.91
C LEU A 216 18.84 -7.59 1.66
N SER A 217 19.76 -7.98 2.54
CA SER A 217 20.63 -7.03 3.24
C SER A 217 21.50 -6.19 2.28
N THR A 218 21.78 -6.72 1.09
CA THR A 218 22.49 -6.04 0.00
C THR A 218 21.65 -4.99 -0.71
N ASP A 219 20.34 -4.93 -0.46
CA ASP A 219 19.43 -3.97 -1.06
C ASP A 219 19.32 -2.67 -0.27
N TYR A 220 20.13 -2.52 0.79
CA TYR A 220 20.14 -1.32 1.62
C TYR A 220 20.25 -0.04 0.77
N GLY A 221 19.28 0.85 0.92
CA GLY A 221 19.22 2.13 0.21
C GLY A 221 18.87 2.05 -1.27
N LYS A 222 18.50 0.88 -1.83
CA LYS A 222 18.06 0.77 -3.23
C LYS A 222 16.80 1.60 -3.54
N ARG A 223 15.97 1.88 -2.52
CA ARG A 223 14.85 2.82 -2.61
C ARG A 223 15.10 4.00 -1.68
N VAL A 224 15.26 5.19 -2.26
CA VAL A 224 15.41 6.45 -1.51
C VAL A 224 14.01 7.00 -1.21
N PRO A 225 13.67 7.32 0.05
CA PRO A 225 12.40 7.95 0.40
C PRO A 225 12.46 9.50 0.22
N PRO A 226 11.34 10.20 0.06
CA PRO A 226 9.98 9.69 -0.12
C PRO A 226 9.82 9.13 -1.55
N SER A 227 8.85 8.24 -1.73
CA SER A 227 8.51 7.65 -3.04
C SER A 227 7.31 8.32 -3.70
N PHE A 228 6.48 9.04 -2.94
CA PHE A 228 5.36 9.81 -3.47
C PHE A 228 5.06 11.05 -2.63
N VAL A 229 4.36 12.02 -3.22
CA VAL A 229 3.86 13.22 -2.53
C VAL A 229 2.43 13.52 -2.97
N VAL A 230 1.52 13.66 -2.01
CA VAL A 230 0.16 14.17 -2.23
C VAL A 230 0.17 15.69 -2.04
N ILE A 231 0.14 16.44 -3.13
CA ILE A 231 0.40 17.89 -3.13
C ILE A 231 -0.82 18.75 -2.84
N GLY A 232 -2.02 18.20 -2.95
CA GLY A 232 -3.23 19.00 -2.95
C GLY A 232 -4.48 18.22 -3.32
N ALA A 233 -5.64 18.86 -3.32
CA ALA A 233 -5.90 20.23 -2.91
C ALA A 233 -6.40 20.28 -1.46
N GLN A 234 -6.15 21.40 -0.79
CA GLN A 234 -6.70 21.65 0.55
C GLN A 234 -8.24 21.53 0.54
N LYS A 235 -8.81 20.86 1.54
CA LYS A 235 -10.27 20.60 1.66
C LYS A 235 -10.86 19.68 0.58
N ALA A 236 -10.03 18.96 -0.17
CA ALA A 236 -10.47 17.99 -1.18
C ALA A 236 -10.33 16.52 -0.75
N GLY A 237 -10.05 16.23 0.53
CA GLY A 237 -9.97 14.84 1.03
C GLY A 237 -8.57 14.22 1.05
N THR A 238 -7.52 15.03 1.01
CA THR A 238 -6.11 14.57 1.08
C THR A 238 -5.79 13.72 2.32
N THR A 239 -6.43 13.99 3.47
CA THR A 239 -6.29 13.13 4.66
C THR A 239 -6.82 11.73 4.39
N SER A 240 -8.04 11.61 3.89
CA SER A 240 -8.64 10.31 3.59
C SER A 240 -7.79 9.55 2.57
N LEU A 241 -7.38 10.20 1.46
CA LEU A 241 -6.51 9.58 0.46
C LEU A 241 -5.21 9.06 1.06
N TYR A 242 -4.52 9.88 1.87
CA TYR A 242 -3.28 9.46 2.50
C TYR A 242 -3.51 8.28 3.46
N ASP A 243 -4.54 8.32 4.29
CA ASP A 243 -4.88 7.24 5.22
C ASP A 243 -5.26 5.95 4.49
N TYR A 244 -5.94 6.03 3.33
CA TYR A 244 -6.22 4.87 2.47
C TYR A 244 -4.93 4.27 1.90
N ILE A 245 -3.96 5.10 1.48
CA ILE A 245 -2.65 4.62 1.02
C ILE A 245 -1.89 3.93 2.17
N LEU A 246 -1.94 4.49 3.39
CA LEU A 246 -1.27 3.94 4.57
C LEU A 246 -1.78 2.57 5.02
N GLN A 247 -2.96 2.14 4.57
CA GLN A 247 -3.46 0.80 4.87
C GLN A 247 -2.68 -0.30 4.15
N HIS A 248 -2.00 0.03 3.04
CA HIS A 248 -1.21 -0.93 2.30
C HIS A 248 0.01 -1.41 3.12
N ASP A 249 0.21 -2.73 3.19
CA ASP A 249 1.24 -3.35 4.05
C ASP A 249 2.66 -2.82 3.75
N LEU A 250 2.99 -2.52 2.49
CA LEU A 250 4.28 -1.95 2.06
C LEU A 250 4.41 -0.43 2.21
N VAL A 251 3.41 0.26 2.75
CA VAL A 251 3.50 1.72 3.00
C VAL A 251 3.79 1.98 4.46
N TRP A 252 4.84 2.77 4.70
CA TRP A 252 5.23 3.25 6.01
C TRP A 252 4.86 4.73 6.15
N PRO A 253 4.20 5.15 7.24
CA PRO A 253 3.80 6.53 7.42
C PRO A 253 4.99 7.47 7.60
N ALA A 254 4.90 8.68 7.06
CA ALA A 254 5.71 9.79 7.54
C ALA A 254 5.50 10.01 9.05
N LYS A 255 6.54 10.45 9.76
CA LYS A 255 6.49 10.83 11.19
C LYS A 255 5.43 11.89 11.46
N ARG A 256 5.15 12.70 10.45
CA ARG A 256 4.18 13.78 10.49
C ARG A 256 3.52 13.95 9.12
N LYS A 257 2.18 13.95 9.09
CA LYS A 257 1.41 14.43 7.94
C LYS A 257 1.52 15.96 7.84
N GLU A 258 1.44 16.51 6.63
CA GLU A 258 1.58 17.95 6.40
C GLU A 258 2.94 18.42 6.91
N THR A 259 4.00 17.91 6.26
CA THR A 259 5.39 18.19 6.64
C THR A 259 5.68 19.68 6.51
N HIS A 260 5.10 20.30 5.48
CA HIS A 260 5.29 21.69 5.11
C HIS A 260 6.76 22.07 4.90
N TYR A 261 7.59 21.10 4.52
CA TYR A 261 9.01 21.35 4.37
C TYR A 261 9.31 22.17 3.11
N PHE A 262 8.67 21.84 1.99
CA PHE A 262 8.95 22.48 0.71
C PHE A 262 8.23 23.83 0.53
N ASP A 263 7.34 24.20 1.45
CA ASP A 263 6.64 25.49 1.47
C ASP A 263 7.15 26.39 2.62
N TRP A 264 6.48 26.45 3.77
CA TRP A 264 6.71 27.47 4.79
C TRP A 264 7.65 27.05 5.92
N ARG A 265 7.92 25.74 6.09
CA ARG A 265 9.01 25.25 6.98
C ARG A 265 10.33 25.01 6.26
N TRP A 266 10.51 25.67 5.13
CA TRP A 266 11.76 25.62 4.41
C TRP A 266 12.91 26.12 5.30
N ASN A 267 13.91 25.26 5.52
CA ASN A 267 15.05 25.61 6.34
C ASN A 267 16.04 26.46 5.52
N LYS A 268 16.03 27.78 5.73
CA LYS A 268 16.90 28.74 5.04
C LYS A 268 18.35 28.75 5.54
N GLU A 269 18.65 28.09 6.66
CA GLU A 269 20.00 28.01 7.22
C GLU A 269 20.86 26.94 6.52
N LEU A 270 20.21 26.03 5.77
CA LEU A 270 20.92 25.03 4.98
C LEU A 270 21.47 25.64 3.67
N PRO A 271 22.56 25.09 3.12
CA PRO A 271 23.16 25.59 1.88
C PRO A 271 22.21 25.47 0.69
N ASP A 272 22.44 26.29 -0.35
CA ASP A 272 21.64 26.34 -1.57
C ASP A 272 21.37 24.93 -2.15
N PRO A 273 20.10 24.50 -2.25
CA PRO A 273 19.74 23.18 -2.77
C PRO A 273 20.14 22.98 -4.23
N SER A 274 20.44 24.03 -4.99
CA SER A 274 20.97 23.90 -6.36
C SER A 274 22.36 23.23 -6.41
N THR A 275 23.10 23.26 -5.30
CA THR A 275 24.40 22.60 -5.17
C THR A 275 24.23 21.14 -4.71
N PRO A 276 25.09 20.20 -5.15
CA PRO A 276 25.02 18.80 -4.71
C PRO A 276 25.07 18.64 -3.18
N GLU A 277 25.87 19.46 -2.50
CA GLU A 277 26.00 19.42 -1.03
C GLU A 277 24.76 20.00 -0.32
N GLY A 278 24.20 21.10 -0.85
CA GLY A 278 22.96 21.67 -0.32
C GLY A 278 21.78 20.73 -0.50
N ALA A 279 21.60 20.17 -1.70
CA ALA A 279 20.57 19.16 -1.97
C ALA A 279 20.66 17.98 -0.98
N LYS A 280 21.86 17.44 -0.77
CA LYS A 280 22.11 16.33 0.18
C LYS A 280 21.78 16.70 1.62
N LYS A 281 22.14 17.91 2.07
CA LYS A 281 21.84 18.39 3.43
C LYS A 281 20.34 18.61 3.64
N HIS A 282 19.67 19.21 2.66
CA HIS A 282 18.21 19.36 2.67
C HIS A 282 17.50 18.00 2.69
N LEU A 283 17.92 17.06 1.85
CA LEU A 283 17.35 15.70 1.81
C LEU A 283 17.51 15.01 3.16
N ARG A 284 18.72 15.02 3.71
CA ARG A 284 18.99 14.40 5.01
C ARG A 284 18.14 15.03 6.12
N TYR A 285 18.05 16.36 6.17
CA TYR A 285 17.22 17.06 7.15
C TYR A 285 15.75 16.65 7.01
N TYR A 286 15.25 16.64 5.78
CA TYR A 286 13.88 16.24 5.47
C TYR A 286 13.58 14.80 5.92
N GLU A 287 14.44 13.84 5.53
CA GLU A 287 14.28 12.43 5.90
C GLU A 287 14.39 12.22 7.41
N ASP A 288 15.38 12.80 8.08
CA ASP A 288 15.59 12.61 9.52
C ASP A 288 14.45 13.25 10.34
N THR A 289 13.88 14.37 9.87
CA THR A 289 12.79 15.08 10.55
C THR A 289 11.41 14.44 10.31
N TYR A 290 11.11 14.08 9.06
CA TYR A 290 9.75 13.74 8.65
C TYR A 290 9.54 12.27 8.30
N LEU A 291 10.59 11.46 8.12
CA LEU A 291 10.49 10.06 7.69
C LEU A 291 11.25 9.11 8.62
N GLU A 292 10.93 7.82 8.58
CA GLU A 292 11.65 6.78 9.32
C GLU A 292 12.85 6.23 8.54
N ARG A 293 13.83 7.09 8.28
CA ARG A 293 15.00 6.80 7.41
C ARG A 293 15.69 5.47 7.74
N LYS A 294 15.89 5.15 9.03
CA LYS A 294 16.54 3.90 9.47
C LYS A 294 15.78 2.64 9.05
N ILE A 295 14.46 2.72 8.99
CA ILE A 295 13.58 1.62 8.56
C ILE A 295 13.56 1.58 7.03
N LEU A 296 13.33 2.73 6.39
CA LEU A 296 13.11 2.82 4.94
C LEU A 296 14.35 2.46 4.11
N TYR A 297 15.54 2.89 4.51
CA TYR A 297 16.77 2.49 3.82
C TYR A 297 17.10 1.01 4.04
N ARG A 298 16.75 0.44 5.19
CA ARG A 298 17.02 -0.96 5.49
C ARG A 298 16.09 -1.91 4.74
N PHE A 299 14.87 -1.46 4.46
CA PHE A 299 13.80 -2.27 3.89
C PHE A 299 13.24 -1.59 2.63
N PRO A 300 13.93 -1.70 1.48
CA PRO A 300 13.57 -1.00 0.25
C PRO A 300 12.26 -1.46 -0.40
N SER A 301 11.70 -2.60 0.03
CA SER A 301 10.32 -2.98 -0.30
C SER A 301 9.29 -2.04 0.30
N LEU A 302 9.61 -1.42 1.45
CA LEU A 302 8.77 -0.41 2.07
C LEU A 302 8.95 0.92 1.35
N MET A 303 7.85 1.60 1.10
CA MET A 303 7.87 2.98 0.67
C MET A 303 7.24 3.90 1.70
N SER A 304 7.58 5.17 1.62
CA SER A 304 6.93 6.22 2.40
C SER A 304 6.71 7.43 1.51
N GLY A 305 5.71 8.22 1.85
CA GLY A 305 5.40 9.46 1.19
C GLY A 305 4.75 10.40 2.17
N GLU A 306 4.31 11.55 1.69
CA GLU A 306 3.69 12.56 2.52
C GLU A 306 2.48 13.19 1.83
N ALA A 307 1.66 13.89 2.59
CA ALA A 307 0.55 14.66 2.08
C ALA A 307 0.56 16.07 2.68
N THR A 308 0.89 17.07 1.86
CA THR A 308 0.91 18.50 2.21
C THR A 308 0.10 19.28 1.18
N PRO A 309 -1.19 19.54 1.45
CA PRO A 309 -2.12 20.05 0.44
C PRO A 309 -1.84 21.47 -0.07
N SER A 310 -0.99 22.23 0.62
CA SER A 310 -0.55 23.57 0.23
C SER A 310 0.54 23.55 -0.84
N TYR A 311 1.21 22.42 -1.08
CA TYR A 311 2.25 22.32 -2.10
C TYR A 311 1.71 22.65 -3.48
N MET A 312 0.50 22.21 -3.82
CA MET A 312 -0.16 22.53 -5.08
C MET A 312 -0.23 24.05 -5.33
N LEU A 313 -0.55 24.83 -4.29
CA LEU A 313 -0.59 26.29 -4.38
C LEU A 313 0.80 26.93 -4.38
N GLY A 314 1.78 26.30 -3.73
CA GLY A 314 3.14 26.84 -3.64
C GLY A 314 3.91 26.88 -4.97
N GLY A 315 3.32 26.32 -6.04
CA GLY A 315 3.71 26.57 -7.42
C GLY A 315 5.19 26.31 -7.71
N LYS A 316 5.80 27.19 -8.51
CA LYS A 316 7.18 27.04 -9.00
C LYS A 316 8.21 26.96 -7.89
N THR A 317 7.97 27.64 -6.76
CA THR A 317 8.87 27.61 -5.60
C THR A 317 8.96 26.21 -5.00
N VAL A 318 7.81 25.57 -4.76
CA VAL A 318 7.76 24.21 -4.21
C VAL A 318 8.31 23.19 -5.21
N ILE A 319 7.90 23.30 -6.49
CA ILE A 319 8.39 22.44 -7.57
C ILE A 319 9.92 22.47 -7.64
N ASN A 320 10.52 23.67 -7.66
CA ASN A 320 11.97 23.81 -7.72
C ASN A 320 12.65 23.19 -6.50
N ARG A 321 12.14 23.44 -5.29
CA ARG A 321 12.72 22.85 -4.07
C ARG A 321 12.65 21.31 -4.10
N MET A 322 11.51 20.75 -4.50
CA MET A 322 11.36 19.30 -4.62
C MET A 322 12.29 18.71 -5.68
N LYS A 323 12.42 19.33 -6.85
CA LYS A 323 13.32 18.88 -7.92
C LYS A 323 14.79 18.85 -7.50
N HIS A 324 15.22 19.79 -6.67
CA HIS A 324 16.59 19.79 -6.16
C HIS A 324 16.81 18.78 -5.04
N VAL A 325 15.86 18.68 -4.11
CA VAL A 325 16.05 17.93 -2.85
C VAL A 325 15.64 16.46 -2.96
N ILE A 326 14.55 16.16 -3.67
CA ILE A 326 14.00 14.81 -3.85
C ILE A 326 13.80 14.47 -5.34
N PRO A 327 14.83 14.61 -6.21
CA PRO A 327 14.70 14.35 -7.65
C PRO A 327 14.28 12.91 -7.98
N HIS A 328 14.51 11.97 -7.06
CA HIS A 328 14.10 10.56 -7.17
C HIS A 328 12.59 10.35 -6.95
N CYS A 329 11.92 11.26 -6.22
CA CYS A 329 10.50 11.17 -5.96
C CYS A 329 9.72 11.69 -7.16
N ARG A 330 9.27 10.78 -8.03
CA ARG A 330 8.57 11.15 -9.27
C ARG A 330 7.06 11.11 -9.15
N LYS A 331 6.48 10.30 -8.26
CA LYS A 331 5.03 10.07 -8.19
C LYS A 331 4.33 11.19 -7.40
N ILE A 332 3.61 12.05 -8.11
CA ILE A 332 2.85 13.16 -7.55
C ILE A 332 1.35 12.84 -7.61
N LEU A 333 0.61 13.10 -6.53
CA LEU A 333 -0.83 12.90 -6.48
C LEU A 333 -1.54 14.21 -6.14
N ALA A 334 -2.64 14.48 -6.83
CA ALA A 334 -3.53 15.59 -6.50
C ALA A 334 -4.98 15.10 -6.49
N ILE A 335 -5.70 15.38 -5.40
CA ILE A 335 -7.14 15.14 -5.28
C ILE A 335 -7.89 16.46 -5.27
N MET A 336 -8.90 16.60 -6.13
CA MET A 336 -9.69 17.83 -6.28
C MET A 336 -11.12 17.60 -5.81
N ARG A 337 -11.86 18.69 -5.59
CA ARG A 337 -13.29 18.68 -5.25
C ARG A 337 -13.96 19.76 -6.10
N ASN A 338 -15.27 19.70 -6.30
CA ASN A 338 -16.01 20.84 -6.84
C ASN A 338 -15.50 22.16 -6.21
N PRO A 339 -15.03 23.13 -7.01
CA PRO A 339 -14.28 24.27 -6.50
C PRO A 339 -15.14 25.22 -5.65
N VAL A 340 -16.45 25.29 -5.90
CA VAL A 340 -17.43 26.02 -5.07
C VAL A 340 -17.49 25.40 -3.67
N GLU A 341 -17.71 24.09 -3.63
CA GLU A 341 -17.81 23.31 -2.40
C GLU A 341 -16.48 23.28 -1.62
N ARG A 342 -15.34 23.27 -2.32
CA ARG A 342 -14.02 23.38 -1.69
C ARG A 342 -13.80 24.75 -1.06
N ALA A 343 -14.14 25.84 -1.78
CA ALA A 343 -14.00 27.21 -1.28
C ALA A 343 -14.82 27.41 0.00
N TYR A 344 -16.07 26.95 0.00
CA TYR A 344 -16.94 27.06 1.17
C TYR A 344 -16.50 26.17 2.34
N SER A 345 -16.04 24.95 2.06
CA SER A 345 -15.46 24.09 3.10
C SER A 345 -14.20 24.69 3.73
N HIS A 346 -13.42 25.44 2.94
CA HIS A 346 -12.27 26.19 3.45
C HIS A 346 -12.73 27.33 4.36
N TYR A 347 -13.65 28.19 3.89
CA TYR A 347 -14.23 29.27 4.69
C TYR A 347 -14.79 28.76 6.02
N SER A 348 -15.64 27.74 5.97
CA SER A 348 -16.31 27.19 7.14
C SER A 348 -15.31 26.59 8.15
N MET A 349 -14.18 26.06 7.69
CA MET A 349 -13.11 25.61 8.59
C MET A 349 -12.39 26.78 9.25
N THR A 350 -12.16 27.87 8.51
CA THR A 350 -11.48 29.06 9.02
C THR A 350 -12.39 29.87 9.95
N ALA A 351 -13.69 29.93 9.67
CA ALA A 351 -14.71 30.64 10.46
C ALA A 351 -15.14 29.90 11.73
N ASP A 352 -14.80 28.62 11.85
CA ASP A 352 -15.12 27.81 13.03
C ASP A 352 -14.45 28.37 14.30
N GLU A 353 -15.29 28.88 15.20
CA GLU A 353 -14.90 29.45 16.50
C GLU A 353 -14.63 28.38 17.58
N GLU A 354 -14.94 27.11 17.32
CA GLU A 354 -14.69 26.02 18.28
C GLU A 354 -13.21 25.58 18.25
N GLY A 355 -12.52 25.72 19.38
CA GLY A 355 -11.15 25.25 19.57
C GLY A 355 -10.30 26.19 20.42
N SER A 356 -9.09 25.76 20.75
CA SER A 356 -8.11 26.61 21.45
C SER A 356 -7.63 27.77 20.57
N GLU A 357 -7.11 28.83 21.18
CA GLU A 357 -6.57 29.99 20.46
C GLU A 357 -5.48 29.59 19.45
N GLN A 358 -4.63 28.60 19.78
CA GLN A 358 -3.65 28.07 18.86
C GLN A 358 -4.31 27.35 17.66
N GLN A 359 -5.42 26.64 17.87
CA GLN A 359 -6.16 26.01 16.77
C GLN A 359 -6.81 27.05 15.86
N LYS A 360 -7.36 28.13 16.41
CA LYS A 360 -7.92 29.26 15.63
C LYS A 360 -6.83 29.99 14.84
N LEU A 361 -5.66 30.22 15.45
CA LEU A 361 -4.49 30.76 14.77
C LEU A 361 -4.03 29.86 13.61
N ASN A 362 -3.95 28.53 13.84
CA ASN A 362 -3.55 27.57 12.81
C ASN A 362 -4.57 27.43 11.67
N ARG A 363 -5.86 27.63 11.94
CA ARG A 363 -6.92 27.71 10.92
C ARG A 363 -6.92 29.03 10.17
N GLY A 364 -6.15 30.00 10.65
CA GLY A 364 -5.97 31.35 10.13
C GLY A 364 -7.23 32.22 10.16
N HIS A 365 -7.95 32.17 11.27
CA HIS A 365 -9.14 33.01 11.52
C HIS A 365 -8.89 34.51 11.25
N ARG A 366 -7.64 34.97 11.45
CA ARG A 366 -7.18 36.34 11.13
C ARG A 366 -7.43 36.78 9.67
N HIS A 367 -7.48 35.85 8.72
CA HIS A 367 -7.65 36.17 7.30
C HIS A 367 -9.09 36.53 6.94
N LEU A 368 -10.06 36.12 7.76
CA LEU A 368 -11.47 36.49 7.57
C LEU A 368 -11.67 37.99 7.78
N ARG A 369 -11.01 38.58 8.79
CA ARG A 369 -11.16 40.00 9.18
C ARG A 369 -12.63 40.39 9.38
N GLY A 370 -13.44 39.48 9.93
CA GLY A 370 -14.88 39.67 10.15
C GLY A 370 -15.76 39.64 8.89
N ARG A 371 -15.20 39.32 7.72
CA ARG A 371 -15.96 39.27 6.46
C ARG A 371 -16.78 37.99 6.32
N SER A 372 -17.95 38.12 5.69
CA SER A 372 -18.76 36.96 5.27
C SER A 372 -18.09 36.19 4.13
N PHE A 373 -18.57 34.98 3.86
CA PHE A 373 -18.10 34.20 2.72
C PHE A 373 -18.31 34.95 1.40
N GLU A 374 -19.47 35.58 1.21
CA GLU A 374 -19.77 36.36 0.00
C GLU A 374 -18.80 37.53 -0.19
N GLN A 375 -18.54 38.31 0.87
CA GLN A 375 -17.61 39.43 0.80
C GLN A 375 -16.19 38.98 0.42
N LEU A 376 -15.73 37.85 0.98
CA LEU A 376 -14.43 37.27 0.62
C LEU A 376 -14.37 36.82 -0.83
N VAL A 377 -15.45 36.21 -1.33
CA VAL A 377 -15.57 35.79 -2.73
C VAL A 377 -15.52 37.00 -3.66
N ASP A 378 -16.29 38.04 -3.37
CA ASP A 378 -16.37 39.24 -4.20
C ASP A 378 -15.05 40.02 -4.21
N ASP A 379 -14.42 40.16 -3.05
CA ASP A 379 -13.09 40.78 -2.92
C ASP A 379 -12.06 40.02 -3.77
N GLU A 380 -12.02 38.70 -3.65
CA GLU A 380 -11.02 37.87 -4.31
C GLU A 380 -11.25 37.76 -5.82
N ILE A 381 -12.49 37.64 -6.29
CA ILE A 381 -12.79 37.66 -7.74
C ILE A 381 -12.39 39.00 -8.35
N LYS A 382 -12.70 40.12 -7.68
CA LYS A 382 -12.32 41.46 -8.12
C LYS A 382 -10.79 41.64 -8.16
N GLU A 383 -10.09 41.09 -7.18
CA GLU A 383 -8.62 41.07 -7.14
C GLU A 383 -8.04 40.26 -8.30
N LEU A 384 -8.50 39.02 -8.51
CA LEU A 384 -8.05 38.15 -9.60
C LEU A 384 -8.30 38.78 -10.97
N SER A 385 -9.46 39.45 -11.15
CA SER A 385 -9.76 40.19 -12.38
C SER A 385 -8.81 41.37 -12.61
N LYS A 386 -8.43 42.11 -11.57
CA LYS A 386 -7.43 43.20 -11.67
C LYS A 386 -6.04 42.69 -12.02
N LEU A 387 -5.69 41.49 -11.55
CA LEU A 387 -4.44 40.80 -11.91
C LEU A 387 -4.49 40.22 -13.33
N GLY A 388 -5.65 40.27 -14.00
CA GLY A 388 -5.85 39.77 -15.35
C GLY A 388 -5.95 38.24 -15.41
N VAL A 389 -6.29 37.56 -14.31
CA VAL A 389 -6.43 36.09 -14.29
C VAL A 389 -7.58 35.67 -15.19
N HIS A 390 -7.29 34.79 -16.15
CA HIS A 390 -8.26 34.22 -17.08
C HIS A 390 -7.97 32.73 -17.35
N PRO A 391 -8.94 31.96 -17.87
CA PRO A 391 -8.83 30.51 -18.06
C PRO A 391 -7.70 30.06 -18.99
N ASP A 392 -7.38 30.86 -20.02
CA ASP A 392 -6.30 30.56 -20.97
C ASP A 392 -4.89 31.02 -20.51
N MET A 393 -4.76 31.50 -19.27
CA MET A 393 -3.48 31.94 -18.72
C MET A 393 -2.53 30.74 -18.59
N ASP A 394 -1.24 30.94 -18.87
CA ASP A 394 -0.26 29.88 -18.64
C ASP A 394 0.16 29.78 -17.16
N PHE A 395 0.85 28.70 -16.82
CA PHE A 395 1.28 28.46 -15.44
C PHE A 395 2.27 29.51 -14.94
N GLU A 396 3.20 29.98 -15.78
CA GLU A 396 4.26 30.91 -15.36
C GLU A 396 3.69 32.28 -15.06
N GLU A 397 2.80 32.78 -15.91
CA GLU A 397 2.09 34.03 -15.72
C GLU A 397 1.20 33.97 -14.46
N PHE A 398 0.49 32.85 -14.25
CA PHE A 398 -0.33 32.66 -13.06
C PHE A 398 0.51 32.54 -11.77
N ASP A 399 1.63 31.81 -11.80
CA ASP A 399 2.55 31.68 -10.66
C ASP A 399 3.17 33.04 -10.30
N GLU A 400 3.59 33.82 -11.29
CA GLU A 400 4.18 35.13 -11.06
C GLU A 400 3.17 36.12 -10.48
N LYS A 401 2.01 36.29 -11.13
CA LYS A 401 1.02 37.32 -10.77
C LYS A 401 0.22 36.98 -9.51
N VAL A 402 -0.03 35.68 -9.28
CA VAL A 402 -0.87 35.24 -8.17
C VAL A 402 -0.03 34.58 -7.10
N MET A 403 0.76 33.54 -7.41
CA MET A 403 1.37 32.74 -6.34
C MET A 403 2.54 33.46 -5.66
N ARG A 404 3.47 34.04 -6.41
CA ARG A 404 4.66 34.71 -5.85
C ARG A 404 4.35 36.05 -5.20
N GLN A 405 3.37 36.77 -5.71
CA GLN A 405 3.05 38.13 -5.26
C GLN A 405 1.98 38.15 -4.16
N ARG A 406 1.10 37.15 -4.09
CA ARG A 406 -0.10 37.18 -3.22
C ARG A 406 -0.07 36.17 -2.07
N VAL A 407 0.54 35.01 -2.28
CA VAL A 407 0.41 33.87 -1.36
C VAL A 407 1.55 33.93 -0.35
N GLU A 408 1.28 34.46 0.84
CA GLU A 408 2.19 34.29 1.98
C GLU A 408 2.31 32.80 2.30
N PHE A 409 3.54 32.29 2.36
CA PHE A 409 3.82 30.94 2.82
C PHE A 409 3.61 30.87 4.35
N ASP A 410 2.35 30.86 4.78
CA ASP A 410 1.92 30.75 6.17
C ASP A 410 0.89 29.62 6.37
N HIS A 411 0.21 29.61 7.53
CA HIS A 411 -0.80 28.61 7.86
C HIS A 411 -2.09 28.78 7.02
N GLY A 412 -2.03 28.43 5.74
CA GLY A 412 -3.07 27.82 4.89
C GLY A 412 -4.45 28.48 4.74
N ALA A 413 -4.72 29.64 5.33
CA ALA A 413 -6.08 30.19 5.47
C ALA A 413 -6.38 31.39 4.56
N HIS A 414 -5.55 31.60 3.55
CA HIS A 414 -5.71 32.63 2.52
C HIS A 414 -6.12 31.99 1.18
N SER A 415 -6.60 32.81 0.25
CA SER A 415 -6.99 32.41 -1.12
C SER A 415 -8.13 31.37 -1.17
N PHE A 416 -9.36 31.81 -0.90
CA PHE A 416 -10.54 30.94 -0.88
C PHE A 416 -10.98 30.56 -2.29
N VAL A 417 -10.89 31.47 -3.26
CA VAL A 417 -11.30 31.26 -4.66
C VAL A 417 -10.12 30.76 -5.51
N ALA A 418 -8.95 31.39 -5.44
CA ALA A 418 -7.83 31.07 -6.33
C ALA A 418 -7.36 29.60 -6.24
N ARG A 419 -7.47 28.98 -5.05
CA ARG A 419 -7.17 27.55 -4.85
C ARG A 419 -8.04 26.61 -5.69
N GLY A 420 -9.22 27.05 -6.14
CA GLY A 420 -10.11 26.29 -7.02
C GLY A 420 -9.75 26.37 -8.50
N LEU A 421 -8.79 27.22 -8.89
CA LEU A 421 -8.30 27.33 -10.27
C LEU A 421 -7.31 26.20 -10.57
N TYR A 422 -7.81 24.96 -10.60
CA TYR A 422 -6.98 23.75 -10.60
C TYR A 422 -6.13 23.60 -11.85
N ALA A 423 -6.69 23.86 -13.04
CA ALA A 423 -5.99 23.67 -14.30
C ALA A 423 -4.71 24.52 -14.39
N LEU A 424 -4.81 25.79 -13.99
CA LEU A 424 -3.67 26.71 -13.94
C LEU A 424 -2.57 26.22 -13.00
N GLN A 425 -2.95 25.75 -11.80
CA GLN A 425 -1.98 25.24 -10.82
C GLN A 425 -1.32 23.92 -11.27
N LEU A 426 -2.11 22.98 -11.81
CA LEU A 426 -1.62 21.64 -12.17
C LEU A 426 -0.73 21.64 -13.41
N ALA A 427 -0.88 22.61 -14.31
CA ALA A 427 -0.08 22.72 -15.52
C ALA A 427 1.43 22.67 -15.23
N GLY A 428 1.91 23.46 -14.26
CA GLY A 428 3.33 23.46 -13.88
C GLY A 428 3.81 22.15 -13.25
N TRP A 429 2.95 21.46 -12.50
CA TRP A 429 3.28 20.14 -11.93
C TRP A 429 3.40 19.07 -13.01
N ILE A 430 2.48 19.07 -13.98
CA ILE A 430 2.49 18.15 -15.12
C ILE A 430 3.69 18.42 -16.02
N GLU A 431 4.01 19.69 -16.29
CA GLU A 431 5.20 20.08 -17.05
C GLU A 431 6.49 19.62 -16.35
N ALA A 432 6.58 19.86 -15.04
CA ALA A 432 7.79 19.54 -14.28
C ALA A 432 8.02 18.02 -14.14
N TYR A 433 6.97 17.22 -13.95
CA TYR A 433 7.09 15.79 -13.63
C TYR A 433 6.73 14.84 -14.78
N GLY A 434 6.02 15.31 -15.80
CA GLY A 434 5.43 14.47 -16.84
C GLY A 434 4.04 13.95 -16.42
N LYS A 435 3.12 13.86 -17.39
CA LYS A 435 1.72 13.47 -17.15
C LYS A 435 1.59 12.07 -16.54
N GLU A 436 2.47 11.15 -16.91
CA GLU A 436 2.54 9.78 -16.39
C GLU A 436 2.95 9.70 -14.91
N ASN A 437 3.55 10.77 -14.38
CA ASN A 437 4.03 10.87 -13.01
C ASN A 437 3.14 11.75 -12.13
N VAL A 438 2.02 12.25 -12.66
CA VAL A 438 1.04 13.06 -11.91
C VAL A 438 -0.34 12.38 -11.97
N LEU A 439 -0.77 11.80 -10.86
CA LEU A 439 -2.10 11.21 -10.75
C LEU A 439 -3.11 12.25 -10.26
N LEU A 440 -4.11 12.51 -11.10
CA LEU A 440 -5.21 13.42 -10.81
C LEU A 440 -6.44 12.62 -10.38
N LEU A 441 -6.99 12.98 -9.23
CA LEU A 441 -8.13 12.33 -8.58
C LEU A 441 -9.19 13.37 -8.23
N THR A 442 -10.43 12.91 -8.09
CA THR A 442 -11.54 13.76 -7.66
C THR A 442 -12.21 13.15 -6.43
N LEU A 443 -12.69 13.98 -5.51
CA LEU A 443 -13.35 13.51 -4.29
C LEU A 443 -14.63 12.71 -4.60
N ASP A 444 -15.27 12.97 -5.74
CA ASP A 444 -16.45 12.22 -6.19
C ASP A 444 -16.14 10.75 -6.45
N GLU A 445 -14.89 10.42 -6.84
CA GLU A 445 -14.41 9.04 -7.01
C GLU A 445 -14.19 8.29 -5.68
N PHE A 446 -14.29 8.98 -4.55
CA PHE A 446 -14.17 8.40 -3.21
C PHE A 446 -15.52 8.32 -2.48
N LYS A 447 -16.60 8.83 -3.08
CA LYS A 447 -17.94 8.72 -2.49
C LYS A 447 -18.41 7.26 -2.54
N THR A 448 -18.83 6.72 -1.40
CA THR A 448 -19.56 5.45 -1.36
C THR A 448 -20.95 5.63 -1.97
N THR A 449 -21.53 4.56 -2.51
CA THR A 449 -22.86 4.56 -3.14
C THR A 449 -23.97 5.07 -2.23
N ASP A 450 -23.78 5.08 -0.91
CA ASP A 450 -24.74 5.60 0.07
C ASP A 450 -24.98 7.12 -0.06
N ASN A 451 -24.08 7.88 -0.71
CA ASN A 451 -24.22 9.32 -0.95
C ASN A 451 -24.50 9.68 -2.42
N LEU A 452 -24.75 8.69 -3.28
CA LEU A 452 -25.08 8.87 -4.68
C LEU A 452 -26.61 8.84 -4.86
N HIS A 453 -27.27 9.99 -4.67
CA HIS A 453 -28.64 10.18 -5.19
C HIS A 453 -28.57 10.28 -6.71
N VAL A 454 -28.51 9.14 -7.40
CA VAL A 454 -28.63 9.11 -8.85
C VAL A 454 -29.96 8.48 -9.23
N ARG A 455 -30.84 9.27 -9.86
CA ARG A 455 -32.04 8.78 -10.55
C ARG A 455 -31.56 7.98 -11.76
N TRP A 456 -31.59 6.65 -11.68
CA TRP A 456 -31.41 5.81 -12.85
C TRP A 456 -32.67 4.98 -13.12
N THR A 457 -33.10 5.05 -14.37
CA THR A 457 -34.18 4.29 -14.99
C THR A 457 -33.77 2.82 -15.11
N VAL A 458 -34.52 2.00 -14.37
CA VAL A 458 -34.86 0.57 -14.45
C VAL A 458 -34.07 -0.35 -15.41
N ALA A 459 -33.56 -1.44 -14.81
CA ALA A 459 -33.63 -2.85 -15.24
C ALA A 459 -32.34 -3.61 -15.60
N PHE A 460 -31.19 -3.00 -15.88
CA PHE A 460 -29.98 -3.76 -16.27
C PHE A 460 -28.87 -3.88 -15.21
N VAL A 461 -28.97 -3.14 -14.09
CA VAL A 461 -27.84 -2.99 -13.15
C VAL A 461 -28.02 -3.78 -11.83
N ALA A 462 -29.19 -4.38 -11.60
CA ALA A 462 -29.51 -5.03 -10.33
C ALA A 462 -28.68 -6.30 -10.03
N LEU A 463 -28.20 -7.02 -11.06
CA LEU A 463 -27.35 -8.21 -10.85
C LEU A 463 -25.86 -7.87 -10.66
N PHE A 464 -25.42 -6.68 -11.09
CA PHE A 464 -24.04 -6.22 -10.89
C PHE A 464 -23.86 -5.45 -9.57
N LEU A 465 -24.93 -4.86 -9.03
CA LEU A 465 -24.85 -3.94 -7.88
C LEU A 465 -24.92 -4.60 -6.49
N LEU A 466 -25.35 -5.85 -6.37
CA LEU A 466 -25.48 -6.51 -5.06
C LEU A 466 -24.13 -6.83 -4.38
N THR A 467 -23.01 -6.74 -5.11
CA THR A 467 -21.63 -6.88 -4.57
C THR A 467 -20.85 -5.56 -4.50
N CYS A 468 -21.43 -4.44 -4.92
CA CYS A 468 -20.70 -3.20 -5.22
C CYS A 468 -20.72 -2.10 -4.15
N PHE A 469 -21.20 -2.37 -2.93
CA PHE A 469 -21.25 -1.36 -1.85
C PHE A 469 -19.87 -0.78 -1.47
N GLY A 470 -18.76 -1.47 -1.79
CA GLY A 470 -17.37 -0.99 -1.67
C GLY A 470 -16.62 -0.76 -2.99
N CYS A 471 -17.31 -0.81 -4.15
CA CYS A 471 -16.67 -0.97 -5.46
C CYS A 471 -16.03 0.33 -6.01
N ILE A 472 -16.62 1.51 -5.79
CA ILE A 472 -16.08 2.77 -6.34
C ILE A 472 -14.77 3.16 -5.65
N LEU A 473 -14.76 3.19 -4.31
CA LEU A 473 -13.56 3.54 -3.53
C LEU A 473 -12.40 2.56 -3.78
N GLN A 474 -12.67 1.25 -3.74
CA GLN A 474 -11.62 0.26 -4.00
C GLN A 474 -11.08 0.40 -5.43
N THR A 475 -11.95 0.58 -6.44
CA THR A 475 -11.50 0.80 -7.83
C THR A 475 -10.60 2.03 -7.96
N THR A 476 -10.94 3.13 -7.27
CA THR A 476 -10.11 4.33 -7.25
C THR A 476 -8.77 4.07 -6.57
N MET A 477 -8.78 3.30 -5.48
CA MET A 477 -7.57 2.97 -4.75
C MET A 477 -6.70 1.94 -5.47
N ASP A 478 -7.27 1.04 -6.27
CA ASP A 478 -6.52 0.15 -7.16
C ASP A 478 -5.73 0.97 -8.20
N LYS A 479 -6.34 2.05 -8.74
CA LYS A 479 -5.60 3.01 -9.60
C LYS A 479 -4.46 3.69 -8.84
N VAL A 480 -4.68 4.07 -7.59
CA VAL A 480 -3.65 4.69 -6.73
C VAL A 480 -2.51 3.70 -6.45
N PHE A 481 -2.81 2.46 -6.07
CA PHE A 481 -1.80 1.44 -5.80
C PHE A 481 -1.01 1.10 -7.06
N ASN A 482 -1.67 0.92 -8.21
CA ASN A 482 -0.96 0.75 -9.48
C ASN A 482 -0.07 1.93 -9.83
N PHE A 483 -0.55 3.17 -9.67
CA PHE A 483 0.26 4.36 -9.90
C PHE A 483 1.50 4.42 -9.00
N LEU A 484 1.39 3.93 -7.76
CA LEU A 484 2.49 3.85 -6.78
C LEU A 484 3.37 2.60 -6.94
N ASP A 485 3.12 1.77 -7.95
CA ASP A 485 3.81 0.49 -8.18
C ASP A 485 3.68 -0.47 -6.98
N LEU A 486 2.52 -0.43 -6.31
CA LEU A 486 2.15 -1.28 -5.18
C LEU A 486 1.27 -2.44 -5.65
N PRO A 487 1.45 -3.65 -5.07
CA PRO A 487 0.53 -4.76 -5.30
C PRO A 487 -0.92 -4.43 -4.90
N TYR A 488 -1.85 -5.25 -5.38
CA TYR A 488 -3.24 -5.13 -4.95
C TYR A 488 -3.36 -5.25 -3.42
N HIS A 489 -4.14 -4.34 -2.83
CA HIS A 489 -4.46 -4.36 -1.41
C HIS A 489 -5.91 -3.94 -1.20
N ARG A 490 -6.65 -4.74 -0.43
CA ARG A 490 -8.03 -4.41 -0.07
C ARG A 490 -8.06 -3.46 1.12
N ILE A 491 -8.66 -2.29 0.92
CA ILE A 491 -8.87 -1.31 1.98
C ILE A 491 -9.93 -1.82 2.96
N LYS A 492 -9.64 -1.64 4.24
CA LYS A 492 -10.51 -2.10 5.35
C LYS A 492 -11.29 -0.93 5.93
N ASP A 493 -10.60 0.17 6.27
CA ASP A 493 -11.24 1.39 6.76
C ASP A 493 -11.57 2.29 5.57
N THR A 494 -12.85 2.36 5.22
CA THR A 494 -13.37 3.21 4.15
C THR A 494 -13.86 4.58 4.66
N SER A 495 -13.75 4.85 5.96
CA SER A 495 -14.28 6.09 6.54
C SER A 495 -13.53 7.33 6.04
N ALA A 496 -14.30 8.31 5.56
CA ALA A 496 -13.75 9.61 5.21
C ALA A 496 -13.35 10.37 6.48
N LYS A 497 -12.17 10.98 6.47
CA LYS A 497 -11.67 11.78 7.59
C LYS A 497 -12.00 13.25 7.42
N ASN A 498 -12.11 13.96 8.55
CA ASN A 498 -12.38 15.40 8.60
C ASN A 498 -13.65 15.83 7.85
N THR A 499 -14.68 14.98 7.85
CA THR A 499 -16.01 15.32 7.33
C THR A 499 -16.72 16.25 8.32
N ARG A 500 -17.35 17.29 7.80
CA ARG A 500 -18.17 18.23 8.56
C ARG A 500 -19.43 18.53 7.76
N LYS A 501 -20.56 18.67 8.45
CA LYS A 501 -21.75 19.27 7.87
C LYS A 501 -21.62 20.78 7.99
N TYR A 502 -21.99 21.48 6.94
CA TYR A 502 -21.96 22.92 6.86
C TYR A 502 -23.37 23.42 6.52
N ASP A 503 -23.66 24.66 6.90
CA ASP A 503 -24.89 25.30 6.44
C ASP A 503 -24.88 25.40 4.90
N PRO A 504 -26.05 25.43 4.25
CA PRO A 504 -26.10 25.61 2.81
C PRO A 504 -25.46 26.94 2.40
N ILE A 505 -24.69 26.93 1.31
CA ILE A 505 -24.24 28.15 0.64
C ILE A 505 -25.49 28.86 0.11
N ASP A 506 -25.57 30.18 0.29
CA ASP A 506 -26.59 31.01 -0.35
C ASP A 506 -26.60 30.76 -1.88
N ASP A 507 -27.81 30.58 -2.44
CA ASP A 507 -27.99 30.18 -3.84
C ASP A 507 -27.39 31.21 -4.81
N SER A 508 -27.44 32.51 -4.48
CA SER A 508 -26.87 33.55 -5.33
C SER A 508 -25.34 33.51 -5.34
N VAL A 509 -24.72 33.24 -4.20
CA VAL A 509 -23.25 33.08 -4.08
C VAL A 509 -22.79 31.81 -4.78
N ARG A 510 -23.56 30.72 -4.65
CA ARG A 510 -23.31 29.47 -5.36
C ARG A 510 -23.37 29.68 -6.88
N ALA A 511 -24.42 30.33 -7.38
CA ALA A 511 -24.57 30.61 -8.82
C ALA A 511 -23.41 31.48 -9.34
N LYS A 512 -23.03 32.53 -8.58
CA LYS A 512 -21.89 33.40 -8.88
C LYS A 512 -20.58 32.62 -9.01
N LEU A 513 -20.24 31.79 -8.01
CA LEU A 513 -19.02 30.98 -8.04
C LEU A 513 -19.05 29.90 -9.13
N THR A 514 -20.21 29.29 -9.38
CA THR A 514 -20.37 28.29 -10.45
C THR A 514 -20.08 28.92 -11.81
N ALA A 515 -20.69 30.08 -12.10
CA ALA A 515 -20.43 30.83 -13.33
C ALA A 515 -18.97 31.28 -13.45
N PHE A 516 -18.35 31.70 -12.33
CA PHE A 516 -16.94 32.08 -12.31
C PHE A 516 -16.01 30.91 -12.63
N TYR A 517 -16.22 29.73 -12.04
CA TYR A 517 -15.35 28.57 -12.24
C TYR A 517 -15.60 27.83 -13.56
N ALA A 518 -16.79 27.93 -14.15
CA ALA A 518 -17.17 27.18 -15.36
C ALA A 518 -16.08 27.15 -16.46
N PRO A 519 -15.53 28.28 -16.93
CA PRO A 519 -14.53 28.23 -17.99
C PRO A 519 -13.16 27.69 -17.53
N TYR A 520 -12.85 27.77 -16.22
CA TYR A 520 -11.65 27.11 -15.65
C TYR A 520 -11.86 25.61 -15.48
N ASN A 521 -13.08 25.18 -15.17
CA ASN A 521 -13.46 23.77 -15.08
C ASN A 521 -13.37 23.10 -16.46
N GLU A 522 -13.75 23.78 -17.54
CA GLU A 522 -13.56 23.26 -18.91
C GLU A 522 -12.09 22.91 -19.19
N LYS A 523 -11.14 23.77 -18.78
CA LYS A 523 -9.70 23.48 -18.88
C LYS A 523 -9.28 22.29 -18.02
N LEU A 524 -9.87 22.17 -16.83
CA LEU A 524 -9.64 21.01 -15.97
C LEU A 524 -10.16 19.71 -16.62
N TYR A 525 -11.33 19.74 -17.24
CA TYR A 525 -11.90 18.56 -17.90
C TYR A 525 -11.03 18.11 -19.07
N ALA A 526 -10.47 19.05 -19.82
CA ALA A 526 -9.48 18.75 -20.85
C ALA A 526 -8.22 18.07 -20.27
N LEU A 527 -7.72 18.51 -19.10
CA LEU A 527 -6.61 17.86 -18.40
C LEU A 527 -6.96 16.45 -17.92
N LEU A 528 -8.16 16.28 -17.38
CA LEU A 528 -8.68 15.00 -16.89
C LEU A 528 -9.06 14.02 -18.02
N GLY A 529 -9.30 14.52 -19.23
CA GLY A 529 -9.83 13.75 -20.36
C GLY A 529 -11.30 13.35 -20.18
N ARG A 530 -12.04 14.01 -19.28
CA ARG A 530 -13.47 13.74 -19.02
C ARG A 530 -14.14 14.95 -18.38
N ASP A 531 -15.41 15.14 -18.69
CA ASP A 531 -16.30 16.08 -18.00
C ASP A 531 -16.87 15.40 -16.74
N ILE A 532 -16.83 16.12 -15.62
CA ILE A 532 -17.30 15.65 -14.31
C ILE A 532 -18.45 16.50 -13.74
N GLY A 533 -18.95 17.49 -14.48
CA GLY A 533 -20.17 18.25 -14.16
C GLY A 533 -20.08 19.13 -12.91
N TRP A 534 -18.96 19.84 -12.74
CA TRP A 534 -18.69 20.73 -11.59
C TRP A 534 -19.03 22.19 -11.79
#